data_AF-A0A955R9K2-F1
#
_entry.id   AF-A0A955R9K2-F1
#
_cell.length_a   1.000
_cell.length_b   1.000
_cell.length_c   1.000
_cell.angle_alpha   90.00
_cell.angle_beta   90.00
_cell.angle_gamma   90.00
#
_symmetry.space_group_name_H-M   'P 1'
#
loop_
_entity.id
_entity.type
_entity.pdbx_description
1 polymer ?
#
loop_
_entity_poly.entity_id
_entity_poly.type
_entity_poly.pdbx_seq_one_letter_code
_entity_poly.pdbx_strand_id
1 'polypeptide(L)'
;MSSAAPDSGATYVPTRHTLFGHPTGLFALFFAEMWERFSYYGMRALLIFYMQKGFLAYSDGEAYRVYGAYTSLVYMTPFIGGMVADRFLGARRAVVLGGFLMAAGHLLMTLEYDLPFFTALGLLIVGNGFFKPNI
;
A
#
# COMPACT_ATOMS: atom_id res chain seq x y z
N MET A 1 -33.72 -54.49 -9.07
CA MET A 1 -33.55 -53.21 -9.80
C MET A 1 -33.99 -52.08 -8.88
N SER A 2 -33.08 -51.57 -8.06
CA SER A 2 -33.34 -50.39 -7.22
C SER A 2 -32.81 -49.18 -7.98
N SER A 3 -33.73 -48.35 -8.46
CA SER A 3 -33.44 -47.12 -9.18
C SER A 3 -32.63 -46.18 -8.28
N ALA A 4 -31.40 -45.87 -8.69
CA ALA A 4 -30.65 -44.76 -8.16
C ALA A 4 -31.39 -43.46 -8.51
N ALA A 5 -31.69 -42.64 -7.50
CA ALA A 5 -32.09 -41.26 -7.72
C ALA A 5 -30.90 -40.51 -8.34
N PRO A 6 -31.10 -39.62 -9.31
CA PRO A 6 -30.02 -38.78 -9.81
C PRO A 6 -29.61 -37.80 -8.71
N ASP A 7 -28.36 -37.88 -8.27
CA ASP A 7 -27.74 -36.89 -7.41
C ASP A 7 -27.85 -35.52 -8.12
N SER A 8 -28.78 -34.69 -7.67
CA SER A 8 -28.89 -33.31 -8.13
C SER A 8 -27.65 -32.58 -7.64
N GLY A 9 -26.60 -32.59 -8.46
CA GLY A 9 -25.35 -31.88 -8.26
C GLY A 9 -25.60 -30.39 -8.22
N ALA A 10 -26.10 -29.93 -7.08
CA ALA A 10 -26.25 -28.53 -6.75
C ALA A 10 -24.86 -27.93 -6.68
N THR A 11 -24.37 -27.45 -7.83
CA THR A 11 -23.18 -26.61 -7.92
C THR A 11 -23.42 -25.44 -6.98
N TYR A 12 -22.70 -25.39 -5.86
CA TYR A 12 -22.67 -24.22 -5.01
C TYR A 12 -22.14 -23.06 -5.86
N VAL A 13 -23.04 -22.23 -6.39
CA VAL A 13 -22.69 -20.95 -6.99
C VAL A 13 -22.67 -19.97 -5.82
N PRO A 14 -21.50 -19.59 -5.29
CA PRO A 14 -21.47 -18.57 -4.25
C PRO A 14 -22.16 -17.32 -4.79
N THR A 15 -23.25 -16.91 -4.13
CA THR A 15 -23.93 -15.64 -4.39
C THR A 15 -22.93 -14.54 -4.06
N ARG A 16 -22.20 -14.07 -5.09
CA ARG A 16 -21.33 -12.91 -4.96
C ARG A 16 -22.22 -11.73 -4.65
N HIS A 17 -22.13 -11.20 -3.43
CA HIS A 17 -22.81 -9.97 -3.08
C HIS A 17 -22.37 -8.87 -4.04
N THR A 18 -23.33 -8.33 -4.79
CA THR A 18 -23.12 -7.24 -5.74
C THR A 18 -23.66 -5.93 -5.16
N LEU A 19 -22.98 -4.84 -5.45
CA LEU A 19 -23.38 -3.48 -5.12
C LEU A 19 -23.21 -2.64 -6.38
N PHE A 20 -24.24 -1.88 -6.78
CA PHE A 20 -24.26 -1.13 -8.06
C PHE A 20 -23.82 -1.96 -9.29
N GLY A 21 -24.13 -3.26 -9.31
CA GLY A 21 -23.76 -4.15 -10.42
C GLY A 21 -22.33 -4.69 -10.40
N HIS A 22 -21.50 -4.31 -9.42
CA HIS A 22 -20.13 -4.80 -9.26
C HIS A 22 -19.98 -5.69 -8.02
N PRO A 23 -18.98 -6.60 -7.99
CA PRO A 23 -18.67 -7.38 -6.79
C PRO A 23 -18.34 -6.45 -5.61
N THR A 24 -18.91 -6.71 -4.44
CA THR A 24 -18.68 -5.91 -3.22
C THR A 24 -17.20 -5.76 -2.84
N GLY A 25 -16.36 -6.75 -3.14
CA GLY A 25 -14.91 -6.67 -2.93
C GLY A 25 -14.23 -5.55 -3.72
N LEU A 26 -14.77 -5.15 -4.88
CA LEU A 26 -14.24 -4.04 -5.67
C LEU A 26 -14.30 -2.72 -4.91
N PHE A 27 -15.37 -2.49 -4.15
CA PHE A 27 -15.51 -1.25 -3.37
C PHE A 27 -14.45 -1.17 -2.27
N ALA A 28 -14.15 -2.30 -1.61
CA ALA A 28 -13.07 -2.35 -0.62
C ALA A 28 -11.71 -2.04 -1.25
N LEU A 29 -11.41 -2.60 -2.42
CA LEU A 29 -10.18 -2.32 -3.17
C LEU A 29 -10.11 -0.86 -3.62
N PHE A 30 -11.23 -0.33 -4.14
CA PHE A 30 -11.33 1.06 -4.57
C PHE A 30 -11.03 2.04 -3.43
N PHE A 31 -11.67 1.87 -2.27
CA PHE A 31 -11.44 2.75 -1.14
C PHE A 31 -10.05 2.58 -0.54
N ALA A 32 -9.52 1.36 -0.50
CA ALA A 32 -8.16 1.11 -0.04
C ALA A 32 -7.13 1.81 -0.95
N GLU A 33 -7.26 1.69 -2.27
CA GLU A 33 -6.40 2.38 -3.24
C GLU A 33 -6.58 3.91 -3.17
N MET A 34 -7.82 4.39 -3.06
CA MET A 34 -8.10 5.83 -2.95
C MET A 34 -7.43 6.44 -1.71
N TRP A 35 -7.50 5.77 -0.56
CA TRP A 35 -6.88 6.25 0.67
C TRP A 35 -5.35 6.20 0.62
N GLU A 36 -4.77 5.15 0.00
CA GLU A 36 -3.33 5.09 -0.23
C GLU A 36 -2.88 6.27 -1.11
N ARG A 37 -3.60 6.55 -2.20
CA ARG A 37 -3.27 7.64 -3.13
C ARG A 37 -3.37 8.99 -2.44
N PHE A 38 -4.43 9.21 -1.67
CA PHE A 38 -4.60 10.42 -0.87
C PHE A 38 -3.42 10.62 0.08
N SER A 39 -3.04 9.60 0.84
CA SER A 39 -1.92 9.65 1.78
C SER A 39 -0.58 9.92 1.08
N TYR A 40 -0.32 9.22 -0.03
CA TYR A 40 0.91 9.35 -0.80
C TYR A 40 1.08 10.75 -1.40
N TYR A 41 0.06 11.26 -2.09
CA TYR A 41 0.14 12.58 -2.70
C TYR A 41 0.12 13.71 -1.66
N GLY A 42 -0.63 13.55 -0.57
CA GLY A 42 -0.65 14.50 0.54
C GLY A 42 0.73 14.63 1.20
N MET A 43 1.34 13.50 1.57
CA MET A 43 2.70 13.49 2.12
C MET A 43 3.71 14.08 1.13
N ARG A 44 3.68 13.64 -0.14
CA ARG A 44 4.62 14.10 -1.18
C ARG A 44 4.53 15.61 -1.45
N ALA A 45 3.33 16.20 -1.38
CA ALA A 45 3.13 17.63 -1.56
C ALA A 45 3.77 18.46 -0.44
N LEU A 46 3.80 17.93 0.79
CA LEU A 46 4.32 18.62 1.97
C LEU A 46 5.76 18.24 2.33
N LEU A 47 6.29 17.13 1.79
CA LEU A 47 7.58 16.56 2.19
C LEU A 47 8.76 17.52 2.04
N ILE A 48 8.83 18.27 0.94
CA ILE A 48 9.90 19.24 0.73
C ILE A 48 9.78 20.41 1.73
N PHE A 49 8.56 20.90 1.95
CA PHE A 49 8.30 21.93 2.97
C PHE A 49 8.66 21.43 4.36
N TYR A 50 8.38 20.16 4.68
CA TYR A 50 8.76 19.54 5.95
C TYR A 50 10.28 19.55 6.16
N MET A 51 11.07 19.19 5.13
CA MET A 51 12.53 19.20 5.22
C MET A 51 13.13 20.61 5.30
N GLN A 52 12.59 21.58 4.55
CA GLN A 52 13.12 22.94 4.47
C GLN A 52 12.66 23.86 5.61
N LYS A 53 11.37 23.81 5.95
CA LYS A 53 10.72 24.72 6.91
C LYS A 53 10.45 24.07 8.26
N GLY A 54 10.53 22.75 8.34
CA GLY A 54 10.46 22.02 9.60
C GLY A 54 11.80 22.01 10.34
N PHE A 55 11.92 21.06 11.27
CA PHE A 55 13.03 20.98 12.23
C PHE A 55 14.36 20.53 11.63
N LEU A 56 14.35 19.97 10.41
CA LEU A 56 15.54 19.48 9.72
C LEU A 56 16.39 20.62 9.10
N ALA A 57 15.77 21.75 8.76
CA ALA A 57 16.44 22.93 8.17
C ALA A 57 17.35 22.61 6.96
N TYR A 58 16.97 21.66 6.12
CA TYR A 58 17.74 21.25 4.95
C TYR A 58 17.79 22.34 3.88
N SER A 59 18.93 22.44 3.20
CA SER A 59 19.04 23.25 1.99
C SER A 59 18.20 22.67 0.85
N ASP A 60 17.84 23.49 -0.14
CA ASP A 60 17.08 23.06 -1.32
C ASP A 60 17.73 21.84 -2.00
N GLY A 61 19.05 21.86 -2.15
CA GLY A 61 19.81 20.77 -2.76
C GLY A 61 19.75 19.47 -1.95
N GLU A 62 19.71 19.53 -0.61
CA GLU A 62 19.55 18.34 0.24
C GLU A 62 18.12 17.80 0.16
N ALA A 63 17.13 18.68 0.30
CA ALA A 63 15.71 18.32 0.22
C ALA A 63 15.38 17.63 -1.11
N TYR A 64 15.84 18.19 -2.24
CA TYR A 64 15.61 17.58 -3.55
C TYR A 64 16.35 16.26 -3.75
N ARG A 65 17.55 16.08 -3.17
CA ARG A 65 18.26 14.79 -3.20
C ARG A 65 17.48 13.71 -2.47
N VAL A 66 17.01 13.99 -1.26
CA VAL A 66 16.20 13.04 -0.47
C VAL A 66 14.88 12.75 -1.18
N TYR A 67 14.19 13.77 -1.67
CA TYR A 67 12.93 13.61 -2.41
C TYR A 67 13.10 12.79 -3.70
N GLY A 68 14.17 13.02 -4.46
CA GLY A 68 14.50 12.25 -5.65
C GLY A 68 14.77 10.78 -5.30
N ALA A 69 15.61 10.53 -4.30
CA ALA A 69 15.89 9.18 -3.82
C ALA A 69 14.62 8.45 -3.35
N TYR A 70 13.79 9.12 -2.55
CA TYR A 70 12.51 8.57 -2.09
C TYR A 70 11.60 8.20 -3.26
N THR A 71 11.39 9.11 -4.22
CA THR A 71 10.50 8.84 -5.35
C THR A 71 11.02 7.69 -6.22
N SER A 72 12.32 7.67 -6.55
CA SER A 72 12.94 6.57 -7.29
C SER A 72 12.74 5.21 -6.60
N LEU A 73 12.96 5.14 -5.28
CA LEU A 73 12.78 3.91 -4.52
C LEU A 73 11.32 3.46 -4.48
N VAL A 74 10.36 4.38 -4.28
CA VAL A 74 8.93 4.05 -4.32
C VAL A 74 8.51 3.46 -5.67
N TYR A 75 9.12 3.88 -6.78
CA TYR A 75 8.84 3.28 -8.09
C TYR A 75 9.54 1.93 -8.30
N MET A 76 10.67 1.69 -7.65
CA MET A 76 11.46 0.47 -7.81
C MET A 76 10.99 -0.67 -6.90
N THR A 77 10.71 -0.40 -5.62
CA THR A 77 10.37 -1.42 -4.62
C THR A 77 9.13 -2.27 -4.96
N PRO A 78 8.09 -1.78 -5.65
CA PRO A 78 6.95 -2.60 -6.08
C PRO A 78 7.35 -3.84 -6.88
N PHE A 79 8.40 -3.76 -7.70
CA PHE A 79 8.90 -4.92 -8.42
C PHE A 79 9.34 -6.03 -7.46
N ILE A 80 10.09 -5.67 -6.41
CA ILE A 80 10.57 -6.60 -5.38
C ILE A 80 9.40 -7.10 -4.52
N GLY A 81 8.52 -6.20 -4.10
CA GLY A 81 7.37 -6.54 -3.26
C GLY A 81 6.37 -7.48 -3.94
N GLY A 82 6.16 -7.34 -5.25
CA GLY A 82 5.37 -8.27 -6.06
C GLY A 82 6.00 -9.67 -6.09
N MET A 83 7.29 -9.77 -6.41
CA MET A 83 8.00 -11.07 -6.42
C MET A 83 7.94 -11.79 -5.06
N VAL A 84 8.07 -11.05 -3.95
CA VAL A 84 7.98 -11.62 -2.60
C VAL A 84 6.54 -12.06 -2.28
N ALA A 85 5.55 -11.29 -2.71
CA ALA A 85 4.15 -11.63 -2.50
C ALA A 85 3.76 -12.90 -3.28
N ASP A 86 4.18 -13.03 -4.52
CA ASP A 86 3.89 -14.19 -5.37
C ASP A 86 4.50 -15.47 -4.82
N ARG A 87 5.70 -15.40 -4.23
CA ARG A 87 6.46 -16.58 -3.81
C ARG A 87 6.24 -16.99 -2.35
N PHE A 88 5.96 -16.04 -1.45
CA PHE A 88 6.01 -16.30 0.00
C PHE A 88 4.77 -15.85 0.78
N LEU A 89 4.23 -14.65 0.51
CA LEU A 89 3.22 -14.04 1.39
C LEU A 89 1.78 -14.25 0.91
N GLY A 90 1.57 -14.26 -0.42
CA GLY A 90 0.27 -14.10 -1.06
C GLY A 90 -0.22 -12.65 -1.04
N ALA A 91 -0.96 -12.26 -2.08
CA ALA A 91 -1.40 -10.89 -2.34
C ALA A 91 -2.11 -10.24 -1.13
N ARG A 92 -3.12 -10.91 -0.54
CA ARG A 92 -3.89 -10.34 0.58
C ARG A 92 -3.02 -9.99 1.79
N ARG A 93 -2.04 -10.84 2.15
CA ARG A 93 -1.16 -10.56 3.30
C ARG A 93 -0.18 -9.45 2.98
N ALA A 94 0.32 -9.39 1.74
CA ALA A 94 1.19 -8.32 1.28
C ALA A 94 0.49 -6.95 1.32
N VAL A 95 -0.77 -6.85 0.87
CA VAL A 95 -1.56 -5.61 0.94
C VAL A 95 -1.75 -5.15 2.39
N VAL A 96 -2.15 -6.06 3.28
CA VAL A 96 -2.36 -5.72 4.71
C VAL A 96 -1.05 -5.28 5.37
N LEU A 97 0.05 -6.01 5.16
CA LEU A 97 1.36 -5.64 5.67
C LEU A 97 1.81 -4.28 5.13
N GLY A 98 1.65 -4.06 3.82
CA GLY A 98 1.99 -2.80 3.17
C GLY A 98 1.22 -1.62 3.77
N GLY A 99 -0.09 -1.78 3.98
CA GLY A 99 -0.93 -0.79 4.64
C GLY A 99 -0.48 -0.46 6.06
N PHE A 100 -0.14 -1.46 6.87
CA PHE A 100 0.38 -1.25 8.22
C PHE A 100 1.73 -0.53 8.24
N LEU A 101 2.66 -0.90 7.36
CA LEU A 101 3.95 -0.23 7.25
C LEU A 101 3.79 1.23 6.82
N MET A 102 2.90 1.52 5.87
CA MET A 102 2.61 2.89 5.47
C MET A 102 1.97 3.71 6.59
N ALA A 103 1.03 3.14 7.34
CA ALA A 103 0.42 3.80 8.49
C ALA A 103 1.47 4.13 9.56
N ALA A 104 2.34 3.17 9.90
CA ALA A 104 3.44 3.37 10.84
C ALA A 104 4.42 4.45 10.34
N GLY A 105 4.75 4.47 9.04
CA GLY A 105 5.58 5.52 8.45
C GLY A 105 4.97 6.91 8.60
N HIS A 106 3.67 7.08 8.31
CA HIS A 106 3.00 8.38 8.48
C HIS A 106 2.92 8.81 9.96
N LEU A 107 2.70 7.87 10.89
CA LEU A 107 2.76 8.19 12.32
C LEU A 107 4.17 8.64 12.73
N LEU A 108 5.20 7.98 12.22
CA LEU A 108 6.59 8.29 12.56
C LEU A 108 7.04 9.65 11.97
N MET A 109 6.46 10.09 10.85
CA MET A 109 6.64 11.44 10.29
C MET A 109 6.17 12.56 11.24
N THR A 110 5.35 12.26 12.25
CA THR A 110 4.95 13.26 13.26
C THR A 110 6.07 13.58 14.26
N LEU A 111 7.10 12.74 14.32
CA LEU A 111 8.27 12.98 15.17
C LEU A 111 9.29 13.83 14.43
N GLU A 112 9.62 14.98 15.02
CA GLU A 112 10.43 16.03 14.41
C GLU A 112 11.94 15.80 14.63
N TYR A 113 12.42 14.60 14.30
CA TYR A 113 13.83 14.20 14.43
C TYR A 113 14.33 13.45 13.19
N ASP A 114 15.62 13.57 12.90
CA ASP A 114 16.25 12.99 11.70
C ASP A 114 16.09 11.47 11.60
N LEU A 115 16.35 10.74 12.68
CA LEU A 115 16.30 9.27 12.67
C LEU A 115 14.87 8.75 12.41
N PRO A 116 13.83 9.21 13.14
CA PRO A 116 12.44 8.92 12.82
C PRO A 116 12.05 9.29 11.38
N PHE A 117 12.53 10.42 10.85
CA PHE A 117 12.22 10.85 9.48
C PHE A 117 12.71 9.84 8.42
N PHE A 118 13.98 9.45 8.45
CA PHE A 118 14.49 8.47 7.48
C PHE A 118 13.89 7.08 7.68
N THR A 119 13.61 6.70 8.93
CA THR A 119 12.91 5.45 9.25
C THR A 119 11.49 5.48 8.67
N ALA A 120 10.80 6.61 8.77
CA ALA A 120 9.47 6.81 8.21
C ALA A 120 9.48 6.67 6.68
N LEU A 121 10.42 7.33 5.99
CA LEU A 121 10.59 7.19 4.55
C LEU A 121 10.85 5.72 4.15
N GLY A 122 11.70 5.01 4.89
CA GLY A 122 11.95 3.59 4.67
C GLY A 122 10.69 2.73 4.81
N LEU A 123 9.90 2.95 5.86
CA LEU A 123 8.62 2.26 6.06
C LEU A 123 7.61 2.56 4.95
N LEU A 124 7.56 3.81 4.48
CA LEU A 124 6.69 4.21 3.36
C LEU A 124 7.12 3.55 2.05
N ILE A 125 8.43 3.48 1.76
CA ILE A 125 8.97 2.81 0.57
C ILE A 125 8.61 1.32 0.57
N VAL A 126 8.91 0.62 1.66
CA VAL A 126 8.65 -0.82 1.79
C VAL A 126 7.15 -1.10 1.81
N GLY A 127 6.38 -0.29 2.52
CA GLY A 127 4.93 -0.39 2.59
C GLY A 127 4.27 -0.22 1.22
N ASN A 128 4.69 0.79 0.44
CA ASN A 128 4.22 0.99 -0.94
C ASN A 128 4.58 -0.20 -1.83
N GLY A 129 5.80 -0.73 -1.69
CA GLY A 129 6.28 -1.87 -2.45
C GLY A 129 5.44 -3.13 -2.25
N PHE A 130 4.94 -3.39 -1.04
CA PHE A 130 4.04 -4.52 -0.80
C PHE A 130 2.58 -4.23 -1.14
N PHE A 131 2.11 -3.00 -0.99
CA PHE A 131 0.71 -2.66 -1.22
C PHE A 131 0.37 -2.60 -2.71
N LYS A 132 1.15 -1.83 -3.47
CA LYS A 132 0.81 -1.39 -4.83
C LYS A 132 0.74 -2.48 -5.90
N PRO A 133 1.64 -3.49 -5.95
CA PRO A 133 1.56 -4.53 -6.97
C PRO A 133 0.55 -5.64 -6.62
N ASN A 134 0.02 -5.65 -5.39
CA ASN A 134 -0.78 -6.75 -4.86
C ASN A 134 -2.25 -6.40 -4.62
N ILE A 135 -2.64 -5.14 -4.86
CA ILE A 135 -4.00 -4.63 -4.69
C ILE A 135 -4.78 -4.62 -6.00
#